data_AF-A0A3M0H1U7-F1
#
_entry.id   AF-A0A3M0H1U7-F1
#
_cell.length_a   1.000
_cell.length_b   1.000
_cell.length_c   1.000
_cell.angle_alpha   90.00
_cell.angle_beta   90.00
_cell.angle_gamma   90.00
#
_symmetry.space_group_name_H-M   'P 1'
#
loop_
_entity.id
_entity.type
_entity.pdbx_description
1 polymer ?
#
loop_
_entity_poly.entity_id
_entity_poly.type
_entity_poly.pdbx_seq_one_letter_code
_entity_poly.pdbx_strand_id
1 'polypeptide(L)'
;MTALQAYLAALAPGIDIIAGCIGMSARELRSAGAPNRTARTLLTLADTFFSPTSFSRQQRRAVAAARERAHALPTLEVIERYATRAKTKRQAWQLRVELCRTAADTDEMEKLARKKLREINPPTPPRPGVRIHRRKDAPWTLAITGPSALIADLESNLDEDAPLDSVAGLISGSATSRPTVTTNAIITLDELDRIIDGDGEEITIQLTNGARLTGAELVSRTLAERGLITLVHPFEGAVNLYRTERMANEKQRLMAAAENPICPWPRCNYPADKCQIHHLEAWRHGGDTNMANLAACCPYHNGVNDDDPNAPPRRGRLTRRRGKVVWQPPWADAVPDPSGST
;
A
#
# COMPACT_ATOMS: atom_id res chain seq x y z
N MET A 1 -21.48 18.95 39.11
CA MET A 1 -21.05 18.05 38.02
C MET A 1 -22.25 17.81 37.11
N THR A 2 -22.16 18.14 35.82
CA THR A 2 -23.25 17.87 34.86
C THR A 2 -23.37 16.37 34.58
N ALA A 3 -24.50 15.92 34.03
CA ALA A 3 -24.66 14.52 33.62
C ALA A 3 -23.56 14.07 32.63
N LEU A 4 -23.16 14.96 31.72
CA LEU A 4 -22.05 14.73 30.79
C LEU A 4 -20.71 14.59 31.53
N GLN A 5 -20.42 15.45 32.49
CA GLN A 5 -19.19 15.36 33.28
C GLN A 5 -19.14 14.09 34.13
N ALA A 6 -20.26 13.68 34.72
CA ALA A 6 -20.37 12.43 35.46
C ALA A 6 -20.15 11.21 34.56
N TYR A 7 -20.74 11.23 33.35
CA TYR A 7 -20.54 10.17 32.36
C TYR A 7 -19.08 10.07 31.91
N LEU A 8 -18.45 11.20 31.53
CA LEU A 8 -17.05 11.22 31.08
C LEU A 8 -16.08 10.81 32.20
N ALA A 9 -16.31 11.28 33.43
CA ALA A 9 -15.50 10.87 34.59
C ALA A 9 -15.65 9.37 34.89
N ALA A 10 -16.84 8.81 34.70
CA ALA A 10 -17.11 7.38 34.90
C ALA A 10 -16.49 6.49 33.81
N LEU A 11 -16.09 7.03 32.65
CA LEU A 11 -15.46 6.25 31.58
C LEU A 11 -13.95 6.04 31.77
N ALA A 12 -13.27 6.95 32.47
CA ALA A 12 -11.81 6.97 32.61
C ALA A 12 -11.23 5.79 33.42
N PRO A 13 -11.80 5.35 34.56
CA PRO A 13 -11.21 4.29 35.38
C PRO A 13 -11.60 2.88 34.87
N GLY A 14 -11.41 2.59 33.58
CA GLY A 14 -11.91 1.38 32.94
C GLY A 14 -11.50 0.08 33.65
N ILE A 15 -10.25 0.00 34.13
CA ILE A 15 -9.75 -1.19 34.83
C ILE A 15 -10.40 -1.40 36.20
N ASP A 16 -10.78 -0.31 36.89
CA ASP A 16 -11.43 -0.37 38.20
C ASP A 16 -12.93 -0.67 38.07
N ILE A 17 -13.57 -0.21 36.99
CA ILE A 17 -14.93 -0.63 36.60
C ILE A 17 -14.97 -2.16 36.42
N ILE A 18 -13.99 -2.69 35.70
CA ILE A 18 -13.86 -4.14 35.47
C ILE A 18 -13.57 -4.88 36.79
N ALA A 19 -12.74 -4.32 37.67
CA ALA A 19 -12.46 -4.89 38.99
C ALA A 19 -13.73 -5.01 39.86
N GLY A 20 -14.63 -4.02 39.76
CA GLY A 20 -15.92 -4.06 40.45
C GLY A 20 -16.85 -5.21 40.01
N CYS A 21 -16.57 -5.84 38.87
CA CYS A 21 -17.34 -6.98 38.36
C CYS A 21 -16.89 -8.33 38.92
N ILE A 22 -15.81 -8.39 39.72
CA ILE A 22 -15.30 -9.63 40.30
C ILE A 22 -16.36 -10.27 41.20
N GLY A 23 -16.69 -11.54 40.94
CA GLY A 23 -17.70 -12.29 41.69
C GLY A 23 -19.15 -11.98 41.31
N MET A 24 -19.40 -11.04 40.38
CA MET A 24 -20.74 -10.74 39.88
C MET A 24 -21.17 -11.70 38.77
N SER A 25 -22.47 -11.97 38.70
CA SER A 25 -23.12 -12.69 37.60
C SER A 25 -23.63 -11.72 36.52
N ALA A 26 -23.82 -12.25 35.31
CA ALA A 26 -24.43 -11.48 34.22
C ALA A 26 -25.85 -10.99 34.55
N ARG A 27 -26.57 -11.69 35.43
CA ARG A 27 -27.91 -11.29 35.88
C ARG A 27 -27.83 -10.06 36.77
N GLU A 28 -26.94 -10.05 37.75
CA GLU A 28 -26.75 -8.93 38.68
C GLU A 28 -26.34 -7.66 37.96
N LEU A 29 -25.40 -7.75 36.99
CA LEU A 29 -25.01 -6.60 36.17
C LEU A 29 -26.19 -6.04 35.36
N ARG A 30 -27.05 -6.89 34.80
CA ARG A 30 -28.25 -6.45 34.07
C ARG A 30 -29.29 -5.83 35.00
N SER A 31 -29.49 -6.40 36.18
CA SER A 31 -30.36 -5.83 37.22
C SER A 31 -29.87 -4.47 37.69
N ALA A 32 -28.56 -4.23 37.67
CA ALA A 32 -27.93 -2.94 37.94
C ALA A 32 -27.99 -1.96 36.75
N GLY A 33 -28.66 -2.32 35.65
CA GLY A 33 -28.87 -1.44 34.49
C GLY A 33 -27.89 -1.60 33.33
N ALA A 34 -26.95 -2.55 33.39
CA ALA A 34 -26.03 -2.80 32.28
C ALA A 34 -26.75 -3.50 31.10
N PRO A 35 -26.64 -2.99 29.85
CA PRO A 35 -27.10 -3.72 28.68
C PRO A 35 -26.47 -5.11 28.56
N ASN A 36 -27.18 -6.08 27.96
CA ASN A 36 -26.72 -7.47 27.86
C ASN A 36 -25.30 -7.59 27.26
N ARG A 37 -25.02 -6.86 26.17
CA ARG A 37 -23.70 -6.86 25.54
C ARG A 37 -22.63 -6.30 26.47
N THR A 38 -22.91 -5.18 27.13
CA THR A 38 -22.00 -4.54 28.09
C THR A 38 -21.70 -5.46 29.27
N ALA A 39 -22.70 -6.12 29.85
CA ALA A 39 -22.51 -7.07 30.94
C ALA A 39 -21.58 -8.23 30.54
N ARG A 40 -21.74 -8.78 29.32
CA ARG A 40 -20.85 -9.85 28.81
C ARG A 40 -19.42 -9.37 28.62
N THR A 41 -19.25 -8.17 28.06
CA THR A 41 -17.93 -7.56 27.86
C THR A 41 -17.23 -7.37 29.21
N LEU A 42 -17.92 -6.77 30.19
CA LEU A 42 -17.38 -6.52 31.53
C LEU A 42 -16.93 -7.81 32.21
N LEU A 43 -17.73 -8.87 32.16
CA LEU A 43 -17.37 -10.17 32.74
C LEU A 43 -16.18 -10.82 32.01
N THR A 44 -16.12 -10.73 30.69
CA THR A 44 -14.98 -11.26 29.91
C THR A 44 -13.68 -10.56 30.30
N LEU A 45 -13.72 -9.24 30.43
CA LEU A 45 -12.56 -8.46 30.85
C LEU A 45 -12.22 -8.73 32.32
N ALA A 46 -13.21 -8.88 33.20
CA ALA A 46 -12.98 -9.18 34.61
C ALA A 46 -12.29 -10.53 34.77
N ASP A 47 -12.76 -11.54 34.06
CA ASP A 47 -12.12 -12.85 34.03
C ASP A 47 -10.67 -12.75 33.52
N THR A 48 -10.45 -12.05 32.42
CA THR A 48 -9.11 -11.89 31.84
C THR A 48 -8.13 -11.20 32.81
N PHE A 49 -8.52 -10.05 33.37
CA PHE A 49 -7.61 -9.20 34.13
C PHE A 49 -7.50 -9.57 35.60
N PHE A 50 -8.46 -10.34 36.16
CA PHE A 50 -8.51 -10.60 37.60
C PHE A 50 -8.67 -12.08 37.99
N SER A 51 -9.04 -13.00 37.08
CA SER A 51 -9.07 -14.43 37.42
C SER A 51 -7.65 -15.02 37.56
N PRO A 52 -7.46 -16.09 38.36
CA PRO A 52 -6.17 -16.76 38.49
C PRO A 52 -5.58 -17.21 37.15
N THR A 53 -4.29 -16.94 36.95
CA THR A 53 -3.58 -17.31 35.71
C THR A 53 -2.13 -17.67 35.98
N SER A 54 -1.55 -18.56 35.16
CA SER A 54 -0.12 -18.91 35.22
C SER A 54 0.80 -17.74 34.84
N PHE A 55 0.25 -16.66 34.28
CA PHE A 55 0.97 -15.44 33.92
C PHE A 55 0.73 -14.29 34.91
N SER A 56 0.56 -14.61 36.21
CA SER A 56 0.18 -13.65 37.27
C SER A 56 1.06 -12.40 37.35
N ARG A 57 2.37 -12.49 37.04
CA ARG A 57 3.26 -11.33 36.97
C ARG A 57 2.92 -10.38 35.81
N GLN A 58 2.54 -10.92 34.66
CA GLN A 58 2.13 -10.11 33.50
C GLN A 58 0.73 -9.52 33.72
N GLN A 59 -0.20 -10.30 34.28
CA GLN A 59 -1.53 -9.80 34.68
C GLN A 59 -1.42 -8.59 35.62
N ARG A 60 -0.67 -8.71 36.72
CA ARG A 60 -0.44 -7.60 37.65
C ARG A 60 0.16 -6.37 36.98
N ARG A 61 1.11 -6.56 36.06
CA ARG A 61 1.73 -5.46 35.30
C ARG A 61 0.74 -4.78 34.35
N ALA A 62 -0.11 -5.56 33.66
CA ALA A 62 -1.11 -5.02 32.75
C ALA A 62 -2.18 -4.23 33.52
N VAL A 63 -2.67 -4.76 34.65
CA VAL A 63 -3.62 -4.07 35.52
C VAL A 63 -3.02 -2.78 36.08
N ALA A 64 -1.79 -2.82 36.61
CA ALA A 64 -1.14 -1.63 37.15
C ALA A 64 -0.94 -0.54 36.08
N ALA A 65 -0.47 -0.92 34.89
CA ALA A 65 -0.28 0.01 33.78
C ALA A 65 -1.61 0.58 33.27
N ALA A 66 -2.66 -0.24 33.17
CA ALA A 66 -3.98 0.24 32.77
C ALA A 66 -4.58 1.23 33.77
N ARG A 67 -4.33 1.03 35.06
CA ARG A 67 -4.75 1.95 36.12
C ARG A 67 -3.97 3.26 36.05
N GLU A 68 -2.64 3.18 35.93
CA GLU A 68 -1.75 4.35 35.81
C GLU A 68 -2.09 5.22 34.59
N ARG A 69 -2.47 4.60 33.48
CA ARG A 69 -2.84 5.29 32.24
C ARG A 69 -4.31 5.74 32.18
N ALA A 70 -5.12 5.37 33.17
CA ALA A 70 -6.58 5.57 33.14
C ALA A 70 -7.20 5.10 31.82
N HIS A 71 -6.87 3.87 31.39
CA HIS A 71 -7.42 3.32 30.16
C HIS A 71 -8.94 3.17 30.28
N ALA A 72 -9.66 3.79 29.36
CA ALA A 72 -11.11 3.69 29.28
C ALA A 72 -11.53 2.26 28.90
N LEU A 73 -12.77 1.90 29.24
CA LEU A 73 -13.32 0.57 28.94
C LEU A 73 -13.20 0.18 27.44
N PRO A 74 -13.53 1.06 26.46
CA PRO A 74 -13.35 0.72 25.04
C PRO A 74 -11.91 0.43 24.66
N THR A 75 -10.93 1.10 25.29
CA THR A 75 -9.51 0.85 25.04
C THR A 75 -9.11 -0.54 25.54
N LEU A 76 -9.59 -0.96 26.71
CA LEU A 76 -9.34 -2.31 27.24
C LEU A 76 -10.02 -3.40 26.39
N GLU A 77 -11.19 -3.13 25.82
CA GLU A 77 -11.83 -4.02 24.84
C GLU A 77 -10.97 -4.21 23.58
N VAL A 78 -10.40 -3.13 23.04
CA VAL A 78 -9.47 -3.20 21.90
C VAL A 78 -8.25 -4.05 22.24
N ILE A 79 -7.62 -3.80 23.39
CA ILE A 79 -6.46 -4.55 23.85
C ILE A 79 -6.78 -6.06 23.91
N GLU A 80 -7.90 -6.43 24.52
CA GLU A 80 -8.29 -7.83 24.64
C GLU A 80 -8.62 -8.49 23.29
N ARG A 81 -9.35 -7.77 22.43
CA ARG A 81 -9.73 -8.23 21.09
C ARG A 81 -8.52 -8.59 20.22
N TYR A 82 -7.41 -7.88 20.36
CA TYR A 82 -6.19 -8.17 19.62
C TYR A 82 -5.28 -9.16 20.36
N ALA A 83 -5.20 -9.11 21.69
CA ALA A 83 -4.41 -10.04 22.49
C ALA A 83 -4.84 -11.51 22.30
N THR A 84 -6.15 -11.76 22.22
CA THR A 84 -6.72 -13.10 21.98
C THR A 84 -6.35 -13.72 20.64
N ARG A 85 -5.88 -12.92 19.67
CA ARG A 85 -5.46 -13.39 18.34
C ARG A 85 -3.99 -13.79 18.27
N ALA A 86 -3.21 -13.59 19.34
CA ALA A 86 -1.83 -14.05 19.39
C ALA A 86 -1.75 -15.58 19.39
N LYS A 87 -0.72 -16.16 18.74
CA LYS A 87 -0.59 -17.63 18.59
C LYS A 87 -0.45 -18.36 19.92
N THR A 88 0.16 -17.74 20.93
CA THR A 88 0.41 -18.36 22.24
C THR A 88 -0.10 -17.49 23.39
N LYS A 89 -0.48 -18.12 24.50
CA LYS A 89 -0.89 -17.41 25.73
C LYS A 89 0.19 -16.45 26.25
N ARG A 90 1.48 -16.82 26.11
CA ARG A 90 2.62 -15.96 26.48
C ARG A 90 2.67 -14.69 25.65
N GLN A 91 2.55 -14.81 24.33
CA GLN A 91 2.51 -13.65 23.42
C GLN A 91 1.28 -12.77 23.67
N ALA A 92 0.11 -13.37 23.94
CA ALA A 92 -1.10 -12.64 24.31
C ALA A 92 -0.86 -11.77 25.56
N TRP A 93 -0.23 -12.33 26.60
CA TRP A 93 0.11 -11.56 27.81
C TRP A 93 1.21 -10.52 27.61
N GLN A 94 2.19 -10.79 26.75
CA GLN A 94 3.19 -9.78 26.37
C GLN A 94 2.52 -8.60 25.68
N LEU A 95 1.63 -8.88 24.73
CA LEU A 95 0.87 -7.86 24.01
C LEU A 95 -0.05 -7.05 24.94
N ARG A 96 -0.78 -7.69 25.87
CA ARG A 96 -1.58 -6.98 26.88
C ARG A 96 -0.73 -6.01 27.70
N VAL A 97 0.40 -6.47 28.24
CA VAL A 97 1.27 -5.62 29.07
C VAL A 97 1.84 -4.45 28.27
N GLU A 98 2.27 -4.68 27.03
CA GLU A 98 2.82 -3.64 26.16
C GLU A 98 1.78 -2.58 25.83
N LEU A 99 0.57 -3.00 25.42
CA LEU A 99 -0.51 -2.08 25.08
C LEU A 99 -1.01 -1.31 26.32
N CYS A 100 -1.20 -1.98 27.46
CA CYS A 100 -1.61 -1.31 28.70
C CYS A 100 -0.60 -0.24 29.18
N ARG A 101 0.69 -0.37 28.86
CA ARG A 101 1.73 0.62 29.20
C ARG A 101 1.76 1.83 28.28
N THR A 102 1.17 1.72 27.10
CA THR A 102 1.21 2.75 26.07
C THR A 102 0.07 3.75 26.31
N ALA A 103 0.42 5.05 26.36
CA ALA A 103 -0.59 6.11 26.39
C ALA A 103 -1.05 6.39 24.95
N ALA A 104 -2.30 6.07 24.65
CA ALA A 104 -2.94 6.31 23.36
C ALA A 104 -4.46 6.34 23.58
N ASP A 105 -5.18 7.08 22.73
CA ASP A 105 -6.63 6.94 22.67
C ASP A 105 -7.03 5.59 22.05
N THR A 106 -8.33 5.33 21.94
CA THR A 106 -8.84 4.02 21.50
C THR A 106 -8.49 3.71 20.03
N ASP A 107 -8.47 4.71 19.15
CA ASP A 107 -8.20 4.51 17.72
C ASP A 107 -6.70 4.29 17.46
N GLU A 108 -5.86 5.07 18.13
CA GLU A 108 -4.41 4.89 18.10
C GLU A 108 -4.01 3.55 18.76
N MET A 109 -4.70 3.14 19.83
CA MET A 109 -4.52 1.82 20.45
C MET A 109 -4.87 0.70 19.47
N GLU A 110 -5.94 0.84 18.69
CA GLU A 110 -6.32 -0.16 17.67
C GLU A 110 -5.26 -0.25 16.55
N LYS A 111 -4.76 0.88 16.05
CA LYS A 111 -3.68 0.90 15.05
C LYS A 111 -2.43 0.21 15.58
N LEU A 112 -2.02 0.54 16.81
CA LEU A 112 -0.86 -0.05 17.46
C LEU A 112 -1.03 -1.56 17.69
N ALA A 113 -2.19 -1.98 18.24
CA ALA A 113 -2.48 -3.39 18.48
C ALA A 113 -2.47 -4.21 17.19
N ARG A 114 -3.01 -3.67 16.09
CA ARG A 114 -2.96 -4.30 14.76
C ARG A 114 -1.52 -4.45 14.26
N LYS A 115 -0.70 -3.40 14.39
CA LYS A 115 0.72 -3.44 13.99
C LYS A 115 1.48 -4.51 14.77
N LYS A 116 1.36 -4.50 16.10
CA LYS A 116 2.01 -5.47 17.00
C LYS A 116 1.56 -6.90 16.74
N LEU A 117 0.27 -7.12 16.47
CA LEU A 117 -0.22 -8.44 16.11
C LEU A 117 0.39 -8.96 14.81
N ARG A 118 0.62 -8.11 13.81
CA ARG A 118 1.31 -8.51 12.56
C ARG A 118 2.79 -8.84 12.80
N GLU A 119 3.46 -8.16 13.73
CA GLU A 119 4.84 -8.48 14.14
C GLU A 119 4.91 -9.84 14.84
N ILE A 120 3.94 -10.16 15.71
CA ILE A 120 3.84 -11.45 16.42
C ILE A 120 3.45 -12.59 15.46
N ASN A 121 2.50 -12.30 14.55
CA ASN A 121 1.94 -13.24 13.60
C ASN A 121 2.17 -12.72 12.17
N PRO A 122 3.40 -12.85 11.63
CA PRO A 122 3.65 -12.46 10.25
C PRO A 122 2.78 -13.32 9.32
N PRO A 123 2.26 -12.72 8.22
CA PRO A 123 1.52 -13.48 7.23
C PRO A 123 2.42 -14.58 6.65
N THR A 124 1.87 -15.78 6.47
CA THR A 124 2.60 -16.88 5.83
C THR A 124 2.93 -16.47 4.39
N PRO A 125 4.20 -16.57 3.96
CA PRO A 125 4.55 -16.28 2.58
C PRO A 125 3.78 -17.22 1.63
N PRO A 126 3.37 -16.74 0.45
CA PRO A 126 2.75 -17.58 -0.56
C PRO A 126 3.72 -18.71 -0.94
N ARG A 127 3.21 -19.94 -0.97
CA ARG A 127 3.99 -21.11 -1.38
C ARG A 127 3.65 -21.46 -2.83
N PRO A 128 4.65 -21.67 -3.71
CA PRO A 128 4.41 -22.18 -5.04
C PRO A 128 3.56 -23.45 -5.01
N GLY A 129 2.64 -23.57 -5.97
CA GLY A 129 1.75 -24.72 -6.09
C GLY A 129 0.40 -24.36 -6.69
N VAL A 130 -0.40 -25.39 -6.92
CA VAL A 130 -1.74 -25.30 -7.48
C VAL A 130 -2.74 -25.75 -6.42
N ARG A 131 -3.78 -24.96 -6.17
CA ARG A 131 -4.88 -25.29 -5.24
C ARG A 131 -6.21 -25.30 -5.98
N ILE A 132 -7.02 -26.31 -5.70
CA ILE A 132 -8.39 -26.41 -6.22
C ILE A 132 -9.37 -26.31 -5.05
N HIS A 133 -10.18 -25.26 -5.04
CA HIS A 133 -11.26 -25.08 -4.07
C HIS A 133 -12.55 -25.62 -4.67
N ARG A 134 -13.06 -26.71 -4.10
CA ARG A 134 -14.30 -27.36 -4.54
C ARG A 134 -15.46 -26.87 -3.69
N ARG A 135 -16.57 -26.53 -4.33
CA ARG A 135 -17.82 -26.12 -3.69
C ARG A 135 -18.94 -27.04 -4.12
N LYS A 136 -19.89 -27.29 -3.22
CA LYS A 136 -21.10 -28.04 -3.52
C LYS A 136 -22.03 -27.14 -4.34
N ASP A 137 -22.55 -27.64 -5.46
CA ASP A 137 -23.54 -26.98 -6.33
C ASP A 137 -23.10 -25.58 -6.83
N ALA A 138 -21.79 -25.31 -6.92
CA ALA A 138 -21.25 -24.03 -7.33
C ALA A 138 -19.90 -24.20 -8.07
N PRO A 139 -19.46 -23.21 -8.88
CA PRO A 139 -18.19 -23.26 -9.58
C PRO A 139 -17.00 -23.48 -8.64
N TRP A 140 -15.98 -24.17 -9.15
CA TRP A 140 -14.73 -24.44 -8.45
C TRP A 140 -13.67 -23.39 -8.80
N THR A 141 -12.69 -23.21 -7.93
CA THR A 141 -11.61 -22.25 -8.13
C THR A 141 -10.27 -22.97 -8.28
N LEU A 142 -9.57 -22.73 -9.38
CA LEU A 142 -8.15 -23.07 -9.56
C LEU A 142 -7.31 -21.85 -9.18
N ALA A 143 -6.38 -22.01 -8.24
CA ALA A 143 -5.43 -20.97 -7.86
C ALA A 143 -4.00 -21.47 -8.09
N ILE A 144 -3.24 -20.75 -8.92
CA ILE A 144 -1.86 -21.06 -9.26
C ILE A 144 -0.96 -20.03 -8.58
N THR A 145 0.07 -20.51 -7.88
CA THR A 145 1.11 -19.67 -7.28
C THR A 145 2.45 -20.16 -7.82
N GLY A 146 3.25 -19.29 -8.43
CA GLY A 146 4.53 -19.64 -9.05
C GLY A 146 5.43 -18.43 -9.26
N PRO A 147 6.58 -18.59 -9.93
CA PRO A 147 7.44 -17.48 -10.32
C PRO A 147 6.65 -16.41 -11.07
N SER A 148 6.93 -15.13 -10.80
CA SER A 148 6.20 -14.02 -11.42
C SER A 148 6.24 -14.06 -12.94
N ALA A 149 7.37 -14.48 -13.53
CA ALA A 149 7.51 -14.62 -14.97
C ALA A 149 6.54 -15.66 -15.54
N LEU A 150 6.41 -16.83 -14.91
CA LEU A 150 5.45 -17.85 -15.31
C LEU A 150 4.01 -17.36 -15.23
N ILE A 151 3.65 -16.67 -14.14
CA ILE A 151 2.28 -16.17 -13.96
C ILE A 151 1.96 -15.08 -14.97
N ALA A 152 2.91 -14.18 -15.27
CA ALA A 152 2.76 -13.16 -16.30
C ALA A 152 2.65 -13.78 -17.70
N ASP A 153 3.46 -14.79 -18.01
CA ASP A 153 3.38 -15.51 -19.28
C ASP A 153 1.99 -16.19 -19.44
N LEU A 154 1.44 -16.78 -18.36
CA LEU A 154 0.08 -17.35 -18.37
C LEU A 154 -0.99 -16.28 -18.56
N GLU A 155 -0.90 -15.17 -17.81
CA GLU A 155 -1.85 -14.07 -17.84
C GLU A 155 -1.88 -13.38 -19.21
N SER A 156 -0.73 -13.18 -19.83
CA SER A 156 -0.65 -12.58 -21.17
C SER A 156 -1.41 -13.36 -22.23
N ASN A 157 -1.63 -14.66 -22.03
CA ASN A 157 -2.42 -15.49 -22.95
C ASN A 157 -3.94 -15.49 -22.62
N LEU A 158 -4.38 -14.74 -21.62
CA LEU A 158 -5.79 -14.64 -21.25
C LEU A 158 -6.43 -13.42 -21.91
N ASP A 159 -7.56 -13.63 -22.57
CA ASP A 159 -8.43 -12.55 -23.01
C ASP A 159 -9.22 -12.03 -21.79
N GLU A 160 -9.18 -10.71 -21.54
CA GLU A 160 -9.92 -10.10 -20.43
C GLU A 160 -11.44 -10.26 -20.59
N ASP A 161 -11.94 -10.28 -21.83
CA ASP A 161 -13.37 -10.41 -22.13
C ASP A 161 -13.83 -11.88 -22.17
N ALA A 162 -12.90 -12.83 -22.34
CA ALA A 162 -13.19 -14.27 -22.42
C ALA A 162 -12.17 -15.18 -21.68
N PRO A 163 -11.86 -14.93 -20.40
CA PRO A 163 -10.70 -15.54 -19.73
C PRO A 163 -10.82 -17.05 -19.53
N LEU A 164 -12.03 -17.57 -19.32
CA LEU A 164 -12.25 -19.01 -19.16
C LEU A 164 -12.05 -19.79 -20.47
N ASP A 165 -12.45 -19.20 -21.59
CA ASP A 165 -12.27 -19.80 -22.91
C ASP A 165 -10.79 -19.78 -23.30
N SER A 166 -10.06 -18.70 -22.97
CA SER A 166 -8.59 -18.65 -23.13
C SER A 166 -7.90 -19.73 -22.31
N VAL A 167 -8.25 -19.92 -21.04
CA VAL A 167 -7.71 -21.01 -20.20
C VAL A 167 -8.05 -22.38 -20.81
N ALA A 168 -9.28 -22.58 -21.28
CA ALA A 168 -9.68 -23.83 -21.93
C ALA A 168 -8.89 -24.08 -23.22
N GLY A 169 -8.62 -23.05 -24.01
CA GLY A 169 -7.80 -23.09 -25.21
C GLY A 169 -6.34 -23.45 -24.91
N LEU A 170 -5.77 -22.88 -23.85
CA LEU A 170 -4.42 -23.20 -23.36
C LEU A 170 -4.30 -24.66 -22.92
N ILE A 171 -5.30 -25.18 -22.20
CA ILE A 171 -5.31 -26.57 -21.71
C ILE A 171 -5.54 -27.57 -22.85
N SER A 172 -6.43 -27.24 -23.78
CA SER A 172 -6.78 -28.11 -24.91
C SER A 172 -5.78 -28.07 -26.08
N GLY A 173 -4.78 -27.18 -26.01
CA GLY A 173 -3.76 -27.03 -27.05
C GLY A 173 -4.27 -26.35 -28.33
N SER A 174 -5.44 -25.71 -28.27
CA SER A 174 -6.09 -25.03 -29.41
C SER A 174 -5.76 -23.53 -29.49
N ALA A 175 -4.98 -23.00 -28.55
CA ALA A 175 -4.53 -21.60 -28.56
C ALA A 175 -3.59 -21.32 -29.75
N THR A 176 -4.09 -20.61 -30.76
CA THR A 176 -3.38 -20.29 -32.02
C THR A 176 -2.78 -18.89 -32.09
N SER A 177 -2.77 -18.15 -31.00
CA SER A 177 -2.14 -16.83 -30.94
C SER A 177 -1.34 -16.69 -29.67
N ARG A 178 -0.01 -16.62 -29.79
CA ARG A 178 0.82 -16.01 -28.75
C ARG A 178 0.65 -14.50 -28.92
N PRO A 179 -0.02 -13.79 -28.01
CA PRO A 179 0.07 -12.34 -28.03
C PRO A 179 1.55 -11.98 -27.94
N THR A 180 2.04 -11.24 -28.93
CA THR A 180 3.42 -10.74 -28.93
C THR A 180 3.49 -9.58 -27.94
N VAL A 181 3.42 -9.89 -26.65
CA VAL A 181 3.60 -8.91 -25.59
C VAL A 181 5.05 -8.45 -25.65
N THR A 182 5.27 -7.29 -26.26
CA THR A 182 6.58 -6.64 -26.25
C THR A 182 6.83 -6.16 -24.83
N THR A 183 7.51 -7.00 -24.05
CA THR A 183 7.80 -6.68 -22.65
C THR A 183 9.09 -5.90 -22.61
N ASN A 184 9.03 -4.66 -22.11
CA ASN A 184 10.21 -3.80 -22.00
C ASN A 184 10.94 -4.14 -20.68
N ALA A 185 12.25 -4.34 -20.77
CA ALA A 185 13.11 -4.53 -19.61
C ALA A 185 13.75 -3.19 -19.22
N ILE A 186 13.61 -2.80 -17.95
CA ILE A 186 14.26 -1.62 -17.40
C ILE A 186 15.59 -2.07 -16.81
N ILE A 187 16.69 -1.57 -17.36
CA ILE A 187 18.05 -1.88 -16.91
C ILE A 187 18.76 -0.56 -16.62
N THR A 188 19.31 -0.41 -15.42
CA THR A 188 20.20 0.72 -15.12
C THR A 188 21.59 0.49 -15.71
N LEU A 189 22.39 1.56 -15.88
CA LEU A 189 23.74 1.43 -16.46
C LEU A 189 24.66 0.53 -15.64
N ASP A 190 24.58 0.58 -14.31
CA ASP A 190 25.33 -0.29 -13.39
C ASP A 190 24.87 -1.75 -13.45
N GLU A 191 23.57 -2.01 -13.70
CA GLU A 191 23.06 -3.36 -13.95
C GLU A 191 23.53 -3.89 -15.31
N LEU A 192 23.62 -3.03 -16.34
CA LEU A 192 24.10 -3.42 -17.66
C LEU A 192 25.59 -3.82 -17.64
N ASP A 193 26.45 -3.04 -17.00
CA ASP A 193 27.88 -3.33 -16.91
C ASP A 193 28.12 -4.70 -16.26
N ARG A 194 27.41 -4.98 -15.16
CA ARG A 194 27.52 -6.28 -14.46
C ARG A 194 26.95 -7.46 -15.26
N ILE A 195 25.89 -7.24 -16.06
CA ILE A 195 25.36 -8.28 -16.97
C ILE A 195 26.40 -8.60 -18.05
N ILE A 196 27.09 -7.59 -18.59
CA ILE A 196 28.14 -7.75 -19.61
C ILE A 196 29.37 -8.46 -19.01
N ASP A 197 29.73 -8.13 -17.77
CA ASP A 197 30.90 -8.70 -17.06
C ASP A 197 30.69 -10.15 -16.59
N GLY A 198 29.48 -10.71 -16.74
CA GLY A 198 29.17 -12.11 -16.45
C GLY A 198 28.46 -12.39 -15.12
N ASP A 199 28.10 -11.36 -14.35
CA ASP A 199 27.42 -11.47 -13.04
C ASP A 199 25.88 -11.45 -13.15
N GLY A 200 25.34 -11.77 -14.32
CA GLY A 200 23.91 -11.62 -14.64
C GLY A 200 22.94 -12.49 -13.82
N GLU A 201 23.42 -13.55 -13.16
CA GLU A 201 22.63 -14.41 -12.28
C GLU A 201 22.26 -13.72 -10.94
N GLU A 202 23.05 -12.73 -10.51
CA GLU A 202 22.85 -12.02 -9.24
C GLU A 202 21.93 -10.80 -9.36
N ILE A 203 21.51 -10.45 -10.57
CA ILE A 203 20.79 -9.21 -10.87
C ILE A 203 19.33 -9.53 -11.15
N THR A 204 18.41 -8.92 -10.41
CA THR A 204 16.96 -9.08 -10.61
C THR A 204 16.38 -7.89 -11.37
N ILE A 205 16.02 -8.10 -12.62
CA ILE A 205 15.42 -7.12 -13.53
C ILE A 205 13.90 -7.16 -13.41
N GLN A 206 13.26 -5.99 -13.38
CA GLN A 206 11.80 -5.87 -13.38
C GLN A 206 11.29 -5.50 -14.78
N LEU A 207 10.31 -6.27 -15.23
CA LEU A 207 9.60 -6.08 -16.49
C LEU A 207 8.38 -5.18 -16.34
N THR A 208 7.91 -4.60 -17.44
CA THR A 208 6.71 -3.75 -17.46
C THR A 208 5.41 -4.46 -17.11
N ASN A 209 5.35 -5.78 -17.23
CA ASN A 209 4.22 -6.61 -16.78
C ASN A 209 4.34 -7.03 -15.30
N GLY A 210 5.32 -6.49 -14.56
CA GLY A 210 5.55 -6.79 -13.14
C GLY A 210 6.30 -8.11 -12.88
N ALA A 211 6.64 -8.88 -13.92
CA ALA A 211 7.52 -10.02 -13.78
C ALA A 211 8.93 -9.59 -13.38
N ARG A 212 9.61 -10.45 -12.62
CA ARG A 212 11.04 -10.34 -12.31
C ARG A 212 11.79 -11.50 -12.95
N LEU A 213 12.95 -11.20 -13.51
CA LEU A 213 13.85 -12.13 -14.18
C LEU A 213 15.29 -11.85 -13.74
N THR A 214 16.17 -12.83 -13.85
CA THR A 214 17.62 -12.61 -13.79
C THR A 214 18.12 -11.99 -15.09
N GLY A 215 19.31 -11.38 -15.07
CA GLY A 215 19.99 -10.92 -16.28
C GLY A 215 20.25 -12.06 -17.28
N ALA A 216 20.60 -13.25 -16.78
CA ALA A 216 20.77 -14.45 -17.60
C ALA A 216 19.45 -14.91 -18.27
N GLU A 217 18.33 -14.88 -17.54
CA GLU A 217 17.00 -15.18 -18.09
C GLU A 217 16.57 -14.14 -19.13
N LEU A 218 16.92 -12.86 -18.93
CA LEU A 218 16.67 -11.80 -19.91
C LEU A 218 17.46 -12.01 -21.20
N VAL A 219 18.76 -12.30 -21.12
CA VAL A 219 19.60 -12.57 -22.30
C VAL A 219 19.06 -13.77 -23.08
N SER A 220 18.68 -14.84 -22.35
CA SER A 220 18.09 -16.04 -22.94
C SER A 220 16.76 -15.78 -23.64
N ARG A 221 15.91 -14.90 -23.08
CA ARG A 221 14.60 -14.52 -23.68
C ARG A 221 14.73 -13.50 -24.83
N THR A 222 15.67 -12.56 -24.74
CA THR A 222 15.80 -11.43 -25.68
C THR A 222 16.42 -11.84 -27.01
N LEU A 223 17.30 -12.85 -27.01
CA LEU A 223 17.86 -13.43 -28.24
C LEU A 223 16.85 -14.28 -29.03
N ALA A 224 15.65 -14.51 -28.48
CA ALA A 224 14.67 -15.47 -28.99
C ALA A 224 13.32 -14.86 -29.44
N GLU A 225 13.29 -13.59 -29.93
CA GLU A 225 12.20 -12.98 -30.76
C GLU A 225 11.56 -11.67 -30.20
N ARG A 226 12.25 -10.52 -30.30
CA ARG A 226 11.68 -9.14 -30.17
C ARG A 226 11.47 -8.59 -28.74
N GLY A 227 12.50 -8.65 -27.89
CA GLY A 227 12.55 -7.81 -26.68
C GLY A 227 13.07 -6.40 -27.00
N LEU A 228 12.47 -5.35 -26.43
CA LEU A 228 13.03 -3.98 -26.44
C LEU A 228 13.75 -3.75 -25.10
N ILE A 229 14.96 -3.18 -25.15
CA ILE A 229 15.74 -2.79 -23.96
C ILE A 229 15.74 -1.26 -23.87
N THR A 230 15.33 -0.72 -22.72
CA THR A 230 15.43 0.71 -22.43
C THR A 230 16.50 0.94 -21.38
N LEU A 231 17.55 1.67 -21.77
CA LEU A 231 18.62 2.10 -20.86
C LEU A 231 18.21 3.39 -20.15
N VAL A 232 18.27 3.36 -18.82
CA VAL A 232 17.93 4.52 -17.98
C VAL A 232 19.16 4.99 -17.24
N HIS A 233 19.56 6.25 -17.45
CA HIS A 233 20.66 6.85 -16.70
C HIS A 233 20.20 7.15 -15.25
N PRO A 234 20.97 6.77 -14.22
CA PRO A 234 20.54 6.87 -12.82
C PRO A 234 20.27 8.30 -12.33
N PHE A 235 20.79 9.31 -13.02
CA PHE A 235 20.59 10.72 -12.68
C PHE A 235 19.79 11.53 -13.72
N GLU A 236 19.74 11.06 -14.97
CA GLU A 236 19.24 11.87 -16.11
C GLU A 236 17.96 11.30 -16.74
N GLY A 237 17.57 10.07 -16.43
CA GLY A 237 16.38 9.44 -17.01
C GLY A 237 16.60 8.95 -18.44
N ALA A 238 15.56 9.00 -19.27
CA ALA A 238 15.54 8.42 -20.62
C ALA A 238 15.84 9.45 -21.75
N VAL A 239 16.36 8.98 -22.91
CA VAL A 239 16.99 9.79 -23.99
C VAL A 239 15.99 10.67 -24.80
N ASN A 240 16.43 11.87 -25.22
CA ASN A 240 15.66 12.99 -25.80
C ASN A 240 15.60 13.05 -27.35
N LEU A 241 14.64 13.79 -27.95
CA LEU A 241 14.43 13.94 -29.41
C LEU A 241 14.30 15.38 -29.97
N TYR A 242 14.50 16.41 -29.16
CA TYR A 242 14.52 17.84 -29.54
C TYR A 242 13.25 18.36 -30.26
N ARG A 243 13.24 19.64 -30.63
CA ARG A 243 12.04 20.41 -31.02
C ARG A 243 11.71 20.35 -32.52
N THR A 244 11.46 19.16 -33.06
CA THR A 244 11.00 18.98 -34.46
C THR A 244 9.48 18.91 -34.58
N GLU A 245 8.79 18.38 -33.56
CA GLU A 245 7.33 18.20 -33.55
C GLU A 245 6.71 18.44 -32.17
N ARG A 246 5.44 18.89 -32.15
CA ARG A 246 4.69 19.18 -30.91
C ARG A 246 4.26 17.91 -30.18
N MET A 247 3.97 16.83 -30.91
CA MET A 247 3.41 15.62 -30.34
C MET A 247 4.51 14.66 -29.93
N ALA A 248 4.43 14.14 -28.70
CA ALA A 248 5.32 13.07 -28.28
C ALA A 248 5.08 11.82 -29.13
N ASN A 249 6.17 11.23 -29.64
CA ASN A 249 6.08 9.95 -30.34
C ASN A 249 5.86 8.79 -29.35
N GLU A 250 5.66 7.60 -29.88
CA GLU A 250 5.35 6.41 -29.08
C GLU A 250 6.43 6.10 -28.04
N LYS A 251 7.72 6.26 -28.38
CA LYS A 251 8.82 6.04 -27.44
C LYS A 251 8.74 7.03 -26.27
N GLN A 252 8.51 8.31 -26.53
CA GLN A 252 8.37 9.34 -25.49
C GLN A 252 7.12 9.16 -24.64
N ARG A 253 6.03 8.67 -25.24
CA ARG A 253 4.81 8.30 -24.51
C ARG A 253 5.08 7.15 -23.54
N LEU A 254 5.76 6.10 -24.00
CA LEU A 254 6.15 4.96 -23.17
C LEU A 254 7.11 5.38 -22.05
N MET A 255 8.10 6.22 -22.36
CA MET A 255 9.04 6.76 -21.36
C MET A 255 8.35 7.64 -20.32
N ALA A 256 7.41 8.51 -20.72
CA ALA A 256 6.63 9.34 -19.80
C ALA A 256 5.69 8.52 -18.92
N ALA A 257 5.11 7.45 -19.47
CA ALA A 257 4.29 6.51 -18.70
C ALA A 257 5.13 5.70 -17.69
N ALA A 258 6.37 5.33 -18.04
CA ALA A 258 7.28 4.68 -17.11
C ALA A 258 7.71 5.61 -15.96
N GLU A 259 7.93 6.90 -16.26
CA GLU A 259 8.29 7.89 -15.24
C GLU A 259 7.09 8.29 -14.36
N ASN A 260 5.91 8.41 -14.95
CA ASN A 260 4.67 8.80 -14.29
C ASN A 260 3.59 7.74 -14.53
N PRO A 261 3.62 6.61 -13.80
CA PRO A 261 2.67 5.50 -14.02
C PRO A 261 1.21 5.87 -13.69
N ILE A 262 1.03 6.96 -12.94
CA ILE A 262 -0.25 7.64 -12.70
C ILE A 262 -0.04 9.14 -12.84
N CYS A 263 -1.13 9.88 -13.09
CA CYS A 263 -1.09 11.33 -13.15
C CYS A 263 -0.41 11.93 -11.90
N PRO A 264 0.65 12.76 -12.04
CA PRO A 264 1.43 13.30 -10.91
C PRO A 264 0.70 14.29 -10.00
N TRP A 265 -0.54 14.63 -10.30
CA TRP A 265 -1.36 15.46 -9.43
C TRP A 265 -1.66 14.74 -8.10
N PRO A 266 -1.66 15.44 -6.95
CA PRO A 266 -1.78 14.79 -5.66
C PRO A 266 -3.10 14.04 -5.56
N ARG A 267 -3.05 12.78 -5.12
CA ARG A 267 -4.21 11.90 -4.94
C ARG A 267 -4.93 11.51 -6.25
N CYS A 268 -4.38 11.86 -7.42
CA CYS A 268 -4.87 11.33 -8.68
C CYS A 268 -4.30 9.93 -8.90
N ASN A 269 -5.16 8.95 -9.19
CA ASN A 269 -4.75 7.59 -9.53
C ASN A 269 -5.12 7.24 -10.99
N TYR A 270 -5.30 8.26 -11.84
CA TYR A 270 -5.64 8.06 -13.24
C TYR A 270 -4.43 7.44 -13.96
N PRO A 271 -4.60 6.29 -14.63
CA PRO A 271 -3.48 5.50 -15.12
C PRO A 271 -2.84 6.13 -16.36
N ALA A 272 -1.52 5.95 -16.52
CA ALA A 272 -0.72 6.61 -17.55
C ALA A 272 -1.07 6.20 -18.99
N ASP A 273 -1.54 4.98 -19.18
CA ASP A 273 -2.06 4.44 -20.45
C ASP A 273 -3.23 5.27 -21.01
N LYS A 274 -4.01 5.91 -20.12
CA LYS A 274 -5.14 6.78 -20.47
C LYS A 274 -4.79 8.27 -20.37
N CYS A 275 -3.61 8.60 -19.84
CA CYS A 275 -3.14 9.97 -19.72
C CYS A 275 -2.75 10.56 -21.08
N GLN A 276 -2.81 11.89 -21.15
CA GLN A 276 -2.20 12.67 -22.21
C GLN A 276 -0.75 12.96 -21.85
N ILE A 277 0.09 13.20 -22.86
CA ILE A 277 1.43 13.72 -22.62
C ILE A 277 1.36 15.22 -22.48
N HIS A 278 1.74 15.69 -21.29
CA HIS A 278 1.75 17.07 -20.87
C HIS A 278 3.17 17.64 -20.92
N HIS A 279 3.29 18.86 -21.43
CA HIS A 279 4.53 19.62 -21.39
C HIS A 279 4.60 20.47 -20.12
N LEU A 280 5.65 20.33 -19.32
CA LEU A 280 5.83 21.11 -18.07
C LEU A 280 6.03 22.60 -18.36
N GLU A 281 6.85 22.91 -19.36
CA GLU A 281 6.87 24.17 -20.09
C GLU A 281 6.07 23.99 -21.36
N ALA A 282 4.91 24.66 -21.46
CA ALA A 282 3.99 24.43 -22.56
C ALA A 282 4.66 24.72 -23.93
N TRP A 283 4.35 23.90 -24.93
CA TRP A 283 4.87 24.05 -26.30
C TRP A 283 4.68 25.46 -26.87
N ARG A 284 3.53 26.10 -26.59
CA ARG A 284 3.21 27.47 -27.03
C ARG A 284 4.12 28.54 -26.42
N HIS A 285 4.76 28.23 -25.29
CA HIS A 285 5.67 29.11 -24.56
C HIS A 285 7.15 28.82 -24.85
N GLY A 286 7.45 27.83 -25.70
CA GLY A 286 8.81 27.52 -26.13
C GLY A 286 9.32 26.14 -25.72
N GLY A 287 8.60 25.45 -24.83
CA GLY A 287 9.00 24.14 -24.34
C GLY A 287 9.15 23.09 -25.45
N ASP A 288 10.15 22.23 -25.29
CA ASP A 288 10.49 21.16 -26.22
C ASP A 288 9.69 19.88 -25.93
N THR A 289 9.60 19.00 -26.92
CA THR A 289 8.99 17.68 -26.73
C THR A 289 10.09 16.69 -26.34
N ASN A 290 10.67 16.87 -25.15
CA ASN A 290 11.75 16.05 -24.59
C ASN A 290 11.37 15.48 -23.23
N MET A 291 11.96 14.35 -22.83
CA MET A 291 11.55 13.69 -21.57
C MET A 291 11.71 14.57 -20.34
N ALA A 292 12.73 15.43 -20.32
CA ALA A 292 12.90 16.43 -19.26
C ALA A 292 11.69 17.38 -19.13
N ASN A 293 10.96 17.63 -20.22
CA ASN A 293 9.80 18.51 -20.29
C ASN A 293 8.46 17.77 -20.41
N LEU A 294 8.43 16.43 -20.41
CA LEU A 294 7.20 15.66 -20.59
C LEU A 294 6.76 14.95 -19.29
N ALA A 295 5.45 14.81 -19.15
CA ALA A 295 4.82 14.04 -18.07
C ALA A 295 3.52 13.38 -18.56
N ALA A 296 3.14 12.23 -18.00
CA ALA A 296 1.80 11.68 -18.20
C ALA A 296 0.79 12.41 -17.29
N CYS A 297 -0.23 13.05 -17.85
CA CYS A 297 -1.24 13.79 -17.10
C CYS A 297 -2.67 13.44 -17.56
N CYS A 298 -3.61 13.25 -16.63
CA CYS A 298 -4.98 12.88 -17.02
C CYS A 298 -5.66 14.04 -17.76
N PRO A 299 -6.67 13.76 -18.62
CA PRO A 299 -7.33 14.82 -19.39
C PRO A 299 -7.86 15.98 -18.51
N TYR A 300 -8.38 15.67 -17.32
CA TYR A 300 -8.87 16.68 -16.38
C TYR A 300 -7.73 17.58 -15.86
N HIS A 301 -6.69 16.98 -15.27
CA HIS A 301 -5.59 17.73 -14.68
C HIS A 301 -4.71 18.42 -15.72
N ASN A 302 -4.58 17.85 -16.91
CA ASN A 302 -3.95 18.51 -18.04
C ASN A 302 -4.72 19.79 -18.43
N GLY A 303 -6.06 19.72 -18.47
CA GLY A 303 -6.90 20.87 -18.80
C GLY A 303 -6.97 21.96 -17.72
N VAL A 304 -6.74 21.62 -16.45
CA VAL A 304 -6.74 22.59 -15.34
C VAL A 304 -5.35 22.98 -14.86
N ASN A 305 -4.29 22.51 -15.52
CA ASN A 305 -2.90 22.87 -15.22
C ASN A 305 -2.65 24.33 -15.58
N ASP A 306 -1.98 25.07 -14.71
CA ASP A 306 -1.60 26.46 -15.00
C ASP A 306 -0.37 26.46 -15.92
N ASP A 307 -0.57 26.50 -17.24
CA ASP A 307 0.49 26.39 -18.27
C ASP A 307 1.38 27.62 -18.43
N ASP A 308 0.93 28.79 -17.96
CA ASP A 308 1.70 30.04 -17.97
C ASP A 308 2.13 30.39 -16.53
N PRO A 309 3.45 30.36 -16.20
CA PRO A 309 3.93 30.75 -14.87
C PRO A 309 3.67 32.22 -14.53
N ASN A 310 3.48 33.08 -15.53
CA ASN A 310 3.30 34.52 -15.36
C ASN A 310 1.83 34.92 -15.24
N ALA A 311 0.91 33.98 -15.46
CA ALA A 311 -0.52 34.20 -15.24
C ALA A 311 -0.87 34.03 -13.75
N PRO A 312 -1.91 34.72 -13.23
CA PRO A 312 -2.36 34.51 -11.86
C PRO A 312 -2.68 33.03 -11.59
N PRO A 313 -2.04 32.40 -10.58
CA PRO A 313 -2.14 30.96 -10.38
C PRO A 313 -3.55 30.60 -9.88
N ARG A 314 -4.11 29.51 -10.38
CA ARG A 314 -5.48 29.08 -10.05
C ARG A 314 -5.49 27.76 -9.33
N ARG A 315 -4.87 26.74 -9.94
CA ARG A 315 -4.97 25.34 -9.50
C ARG A 315 -3.62 24.64 -9.44
N GLY A 316 -2.54 25.36 -9.74
CA GLY A 316 -1.18 24.87 -9.65
C GLY A 316 -0.73 24.25 -10.95
N ARG A 317 0.53 23.83 -10.98
CA ARG A 317 1.16 23.33 -12.20
C ARG A 317 2.07 22.15 -11.94
N LEU A 318 2.21 21.28 -12.92
CA LEU A 318 3.24 20.26 -12.90
C LEU A 318 4.61 20.88 -13.16
N THR A 319 5.60 20.51 -12.36
CA THR A 319 6.98 20.97 -12.47
C THR A 319 7.93 19.82 -12.17
N ARG A 320 9.17 19.91 -12.67
CA ARG A 320 10.21 18.93 -12.35
C ARG A 320 11.05 19.44 -11.18
N ARG A 321 11.06 18.70 -10.07
CA ARG A 321 11.91 18.98 -8.91
C ARG A 321 12.73 17.74 -8.55
N ARG A 322 14.06 17.89 -8.52
CA ARG A 322 15.02 16.80 -8.21
C ARG A 322 14.75 15.53 -9.03
N GLY A 323 14.58 15.70 -10.34
CA GLY A 323 14.38 14.58 -11.28
C GLY A 323 12.97 13.97 -11.28
N LYS A 324 12.01 14.46 -10.48
CA LYS A 324 10.63 13.96 -10.47
C LYS A 324 9.64 15.03 -10.87
N VAL A 325 8.62 14.63 -11.62
CA VAL A 325 7.44 15.47 -11.88
C VAL A 325 6.57 15.52 -10.64
N VAL A 326 6.31 16.73 -10.15
CA VAL A 326 5.48 17.00 -8.97
C VAL A 326 4.49 18.11 -9.27
N TRP A 327 3.33 18.07 -8.62
CA TRP A 327 2.42 19.21 -8.63
C TRP A 327 2.88 20.28 -7.65
N GLN A 328 3.01 21.50 -8.16
CA GLN A 328 3.29 22.70 -7.41
C GLN A 328 1.97 23.45 -7.17
N PRO A 329 1.56 23.65 -5.90
CA PRO A 329 0.34 24.39 -5.60
C PRO A 329 0.47 25.89 -5.95
N PRO A 330 -0.65 26.59 -6.20
CA PRO A 330 -0.68 28.04 -6.50
C PRO A 330 0.06 28.94 -5.50
N TRP A 331 0.09 28.54 -4.23
CA TRP A 331 0.67 29.33 -3.13
C TRP A 331 2.16 29.01 -2.87
N ALA A 332 2.76 28.07 -3.60
CA ALA A 332 4.17 27.71 -3.40
C ALA A 332 5.17 28.77 -3.89
N ASP A 333 4.74 29.71 -4.74
CA ASP A 333 5.56 30.83 -5.23
C ASP A 333 5.35 32.13 -4.44
N ALA A 334 4.65 32.08 -3.29
CA ALA A 334 4.68 33.21 -2.35
C ALA A 334 6.09 33.32 -1.75
N VAL A 335 6.87 34.26 -2.31
CA VAL A 335 8.16 34.72 -1.78
C VAL A 335 8.06 34.84 -0.24
N PRO A 336 9.02 34.31 0.54
CA PRO A 336 9.06 34.58 1.97
C PRO A 336 9.19 36.09 2.17
N ASP A 337 8.30 36.67 2.98
CA ASP A 337 8.37 38.06 3.39
C ASP A 337 9.79 38.38 3.93
N PRO A 338 10.55 39.32 3.32
CA PRO A 338 11.85 39.71 3.82
C PRO A 338 11.75 40.56 5.11
N SER A 339 10.55 40.95 5.55
CA SER A 339 10.36 41.72 6.79
C SER A 339 10.22 40.82 8.02
N GLY A 340 11.22 39.96 8.21
CA GLY A 340 11.58 39.51 9.55
C GLY A 340 12.29 40.63 10.30
N SER A 341 11.52 41.59 10.82
CA SER A 341 12.00 42.56 11.82
C SER A 341 11.13 42.51 13.08
N THR A 342 11.81 42.05 14.14
CA THR A 342 11.51 42.07 15.59
C THR A 342 10.37 41.23 16.12
#